data_AF-A0A4P5T1S3-F1
#
_entry.id   AF-A0A4P5T1S3-F1
#
_cell.length_a   1.000
_cell.length_b   1.000
_cell.length_c   1.000
_cell.angle_alpha   90.00
_cell.angle_beta   90.00
_cell.angle_gamma   90.00
#
_symmetry.space_group_name_H-M   'P 1'
#
loop_
_entity.id
_entity.type
_entity.pdbx_description
1 polymer ?
#
loop_
_entity_poly.entity_id
_entity_poly.type
_entity_poly.pdbx_seq_one_letter_code
_entity_poly.pdbx_strand_id
1 'polypeptide(L)'
;MTGQTKNLCRSMPQLAKWFEDCDAMGYDWVIVYWKNTPPSQVTISEMEPRHVVIGTTAVPNMFTSRTSALRRSEESSRSIKQRTEIGHWGVWKWNKGDSSYFQSVVPADALKIPEGMVKITAEMLEQGKSEKGDYSQEQVSLFGVKDATSDWTSSLIGQIASIEVVEQFVALKDKHLERKIVIPDFIIVEFALPWAEQYQHPNWQRMRLFILERDGFQCTMCGEYHRLLHVHHLRYERRKFIWEVDPTYLQTVCAKCHSDVCHPLKNLSY
;
A
#
# COMPACT_ATOMS: atom_id res chain seq x y z
N MET A 1 -2.33 -15.92 -22.98
CA MET A 1 -3.51 -15.02 -23.02
C MET A 1 -4.14 -15.03 -24.42
N THR A 2 -5.41 -15.42 -24.52
CA THR A 2 -6.12 -15.48 -25.82
C THR A 2 -6.48 -14.08 -26.35
N GLY A 3 -6.83 -13.98 -27.64
CA GLY A 3 -7.32 -12.72 -28.22
C GLY A 3 -8.62 -12.21 -27.57
N GLN A 4 -9.50 -13.12 -27.13
CA GLN A 4 -10.74 -12.76 -26.43
C GLN A 4 -10.46 -12.18 -25.04
N THR A 5 -9.47 -12.71 -24.32
CA THR A 5 -9.04 -12.20 -23.01
C THR A 5 -8.56 -10.76 -23.14
N LYS A 6 -7.66 -10.49 -24.11
CA LYS A 6 -7.14 -9.14 -24.38
C LYS A 6 -8.25 -8.14 -24.66
N ASN A 7 -9.26 -8.57 -25.40
CA ASN A 7 -10.42 -7.77 -25.75
C ASN A 7 -11.30 -7.42 -24.54
N LEU A 8 -11.55 -8.39 -23.65
CA LEU A 8 -12.25 -8.15 -22.39
C LEU A 8 -11.45 -7.27 -21.44
N CYS A 9 -10.14 -7.51 -21.27
CA CYS A 9 -9.27 -6.66 -20.45
C CYS A 9 -9.25 -5.21 -20.97
N ARG A 10 -9.24 -5.01 -22.29
CA ARG A 10 -9.31 -3.67 -22.89
C ARG A 10 -10.66 -2.99 -22.65
N SER A 11 -11.74 -3.76 -22.68
CA SER A 11 -13.10 -3.24 -22.55
C SER A 11 -13.49 -2.99 -21.09
N MET A 12 -13.03 -3.84 -20.17
CA MET A 12 -13.31 -3.81 -18.73
C MET A 12 -12.01 -3.98 -17.92
N PRO A 13 -11.16 -2.93 -17.86
CA PRO A 13 -9.83 -3.01 -17.27
C PRO A 13 -9.86 -3.31 -15.76
N GLN A 14 -10.92 -2.90 -15.05
CA GLN A 14 -11.10 -3.21 -13.62
C GLN A 14 -11.21 -4.73 -13.35
N LEU A 15 -11.54 -5.51 -14.37
CA LEU A 15 -11.67 -6.97 -14.31
C LEU A 15 -10.54 -7.70 -15.06
N ALA A 16 -9.52 -6.98 -15.56
CA ALA A 16 -8.47 -7.57 -16.39
C ALA A 16 -7.77 -8.73 -15.70
N LYS A 17 -7.47 -8.59 -14.40
CA LYS A 17 -6.82 -9.62 -13.61
C LYS A 17 -7.64 -10.92 -13.52
N TRP A 18 -8.95 -10.79 -13.30
CA TRP A 18 -9.87 -11.92 -13.33
C TRP A 18 -9.85 -12.66 -14.67
N PHE A 19 -9.85 -11.91 -15.78
CA PHE A 19 -9.81 -12.54 -17.10
C PHE A 19 -8.49 -13.23 -17.40
N GLU A 20 -7.37 -12.67 -16.94
CA GLU A 20 -6.03 -13.23 -17.09
C GLU A 20 -5.86 -14.50 -16.26
N ASP A 21 -6.28 -14.49 -14.99
CA ASP A 21 -6.16 -15.64 -14.08
C ASP A 21 -7.05 -16.81 -14.54
N CYS A 22 -8.22 -16.52 -15.13
CA CYS A 22 -9.16 -17.54 -15.60
C CYS A 22 -8.82 -18.15 -16.97
N ASP A 23 -7.76 -17.69 -17.66
CA ASP A 23 -7.29 -18.29 -18.93
C ASP A 23 -6.63 -19.67 -18.73
N ALA A 24 -6.29 -20.05 -17.49
CA ALA A 24 -5.49 -21.25 -17.16
C ALA A 24 -6.29 -22.57 -16.97
N MET A 25 -7.58 -22.61 -17.34
CA MET A 25 -8.57 -23.73 -17.27
C MET A 25 -9.41 -23.80 -15.97
N GLY A 26 -10.66 -24.28 -16.11
CA GLY A 26 -11.51 -24.77 -15.00
C GLY A 26 -12.56 -23.82 -14.41
N TYR A 27 -12.72 -22.61 -14.93
CA TYR A 27 -13.67 -21.63 -14.38
C TYR A 27 -15.03 -21.67 -15.07
N ASP A 28 -16.08 -21.56 -14.26
CA ASP A 28 -17.42 -21.27 -14.75
C ASP A 28 -17.58 -19.78 -15.04
N TRP A 29 -18.34 -19.48 -16.09
CA TRP A 29 -18.60 -18.14 -16.60
C TRP A 29 -20.09 -17.87 -16.58
N VAL A 30 -20.44 -16.61 -16.34
CA VAL A 30 -21.82 -16.14 -16.28
C VAL A 30 -21.96 -14.90 -17.15
N ILE A 31 -23.12 -14.77 -17.80
CA ILE A 31 -23.51 -13.57 -18.53
C ILE A 31 -24.05 -12.57 -17.51
N VAL A 32 -23.53 -11.36 -17.56
CA VAL A 32 -23.92 -10.26 -16.68
C VAL A 32 -24.38 -9.06 -17.47
N TYR A 33 -25.17 -8.22 -16.83
CA TYR A 33 -25.57 -6.94 -17.39
C TYR A 33 -25.45 -5.84 -16.33
N TRP A 34 -25.29 -4.60 -16.79
CA TRP A 34 -25.26 -3.40 -15.95
C TRP A 34 -25.80 -2.20 -16.72
N LYS A 35 -26.00 -1.08 -16.03
CA LYS A 35 -26.69 0.09 -16.55
C LYS A 35 -25.87 1.36 -16.33
N ASN A 36 -25.86 2.24 -17.32
CA ASN A 36 -25.32 3.61 -17.33
C ASN A 36 -23.80 3.76 -17.13
N THR A 37 -23.13 2.84 -16.43
CA THR A 37 -21.68 2.90 -16.22
C THR A 37 -20.92 2.43 -17.47
N PRO A 38 -19.96 3.23 -17.99
CA PRO A 38 -19.14 2.82 -19.12
C PRO A 38 -18.34 1.53 -18.82
N PRO A 39 -18.12 0.64 -19.80
CA PRO A 39 -17.35 -0.59 -19.59
C PRO A 39 -15.94 -0.37 -19.02
N SER A 40 -15.32 0.78 -19.32
CA SER A 40 -13.99 1.13 -18.80
C SER A 40 -13.94 1.43 -17.30
N GLN A 41 -15.09 1.69 -16.68
CA GLN A 41 -15.22 2.12 -15.28
C GLN A 41 -16.03 1.15 -14.42
N VAL A 42 -16.78 0.24 -15.05
CA VAL A 42 -17.66 -0.69 -14.33
C VAL A 42 -16.86 -1.62 -13.43
N THR A 43 -17.40 -1.85 -12.24
CA THR A 43 -16.90 -2.80 -11.25
C THR A 43 -17.82 -4.01 -11.14
N ILE A 44 -17.35 -5.09 -10.50
CA ILE A 44 -18.14 -6.33 -10.39
C ILE A 44 -19.43 -6.16 -9.59
N SER A 45 -19.48 -5.21 -8.65
CA SER A 45 -20.65 -4.93 -7.80
C SER A 45 -21.80 -4.30 -8.56
N GLU A 46 -21.52 -3.62 -9.67
CA GLU A 46 -22.54 -3.02 -10.55
C GLU A 46 -23.14 -4.03 -11.54
N MET A 47 -22.61 -5.26 -11.57
CA MET A 47 -22.99 -6.29 -12.52
C MET A 47 -23.98 -7.28 -11.92
N GLU A 48 -25.06 -7.54 -12.64
CA GLU A 48 -26.07 -8.50 -12.22
C GLU A 48 -26.08 -9.74 -13.15
N PRO A 49 -26.23 -10.97 -12.60
CA PRO A 49 -26.44 -12.15 -13.42
C PRO A 49 -27.68 -11.99 -14.30
N ARG A 50 -27.52 -12.23 -15.60
CA ARG A 50 -28.62 -12.10 -16.55
C ARG A 50 -29.47 -13.37 -16.61
N HIS A 51 -30.79 -13.23 -16.68
CA HIS A 51 -31.66 -14.31 -17.13
C HIS A 51 -31.53 -14.49 -18.66
N VAL A 52 -31.03 -15.66 -19.08
CA VAL A 52 -30.73 -15.95 -20.49
C VAL A 52 -31.92 -16.65 -21.13
N VAL A 53 -32.49 -16.03 -22.18
CA VAL A 53 -33.59 -16.60 -22.96
C VAL A 53 -33.20 -16.63 -24.44
N ILE A 54 -33.40 -17.77 -25.10
CA ILE A 54 -33.19 -17.93 -26.55
C ILE A 54 -34.50 -18.36 -27.20
N GLY A 55 -35.03 -17.52 -28.08
CA GLY A 55 -36.38 -17.74 -28.61
C GLY A 55 -37.40 -17.70 -27.47
N THR A 56 -37.96 -18.86 -27.13
CA THR A 56 -38.91 -19.06 -26.03
C THR A 56 -38.34 -19.88 -24.86
N THR A 57 -37.09 -20.33 -24.95
CA THR A 57 -36.49 -21.25 -23.97
C THR A 57 -35.57 -20.52 -23.01
N ALA A 58 -35.80 -20.70 -21.70
CA ALA A 58 -34.88 -20.26 -20.66
C ALA A 58 -33.68 -21.20 -20.59
N VAL A 59 -32.47 -20.63 -20.52
CA VAL A 59 -31.21 -21.38 -20.45
C VAL A 59 -30.50 -21.05 -19.14
N PRO A 60 -29.90 -22.04 -18.45
CA PRO A 60 -29.01 -21.78 -17.32
C PRO A 60 -27.90 -20.79 -17.68
N ASN A 61 -27.73 -19.77 -16.84
CA ASN A 61 -26.66 -18.78 -16.99
C ASN A 61 -25.38 -19.28 -16.29
N MET A 62 -24.82 -20.39 -16.79
CA MET A 62 -23.59 -20.98 -16.27
C MET A 62 -22.88 -21.72 -17.42
N PHE A 63 -21.62 -21.39 -17.67
CA PHE A 63 -20.88 -21.86 -18.84
C PHE A 63 -19.47 -22.30 -18.47
N THR A 64 -19.07 -23.49 -18.91
CA THR A 64 -17.75 -24.07 -18.60
C THR A 64 -16.59 -23.44 -19.38
N SER A 65 -16.88 -22.48 -20.27
CA SER A 65 -15.84 -21.73 -20.98
C SER A 65 -16.29 -20.33 -21.35
N ARG A 66 -15.35 -19.37 -21.30
CA ARG A 66 -15.57 -17.99 -21.77
C ARG A 66 -16.14 -17.95 -23.19
N THR A 67 -15.59 -18.73 -24.12
CA THR A 67 -16.03 -18.74 -25.52
C THR A 67 -17.50 -19.11 -25.62
N SER A 68 -17.94 -20.14 -24.90
CA SER A 68 -19.34 -20.54 -24.88
C SER A 68 -20.24 -19.49 -24.23
N ALA A 69 -19.78 -18.84 -23.16
CA ALA A 69 -20.49 -17.75 -22.51
C ALA A 69 -20.65 -16.55 -23.44
N LEU A 70 -19.57 -16.11 -24.12
CA LEU A 70 -19.59 -14.98 -25.06
C LEU A 70 -20.52 -15.26 -26.24
N ARG A 71 -20.43 -16.45 -26.85
CA ARG A 71 -21.33 -16.83 -27.95
C ARG A 71 -22.78 -16.81 -27.49
N ARG A 72 -23.06 -17.33 -26.29
CA ARG A 72 -24.41 -17.33 -25.74
C ARG A 72 -24.91 -15.93 -25.38
N SER A 73 -24.02 -15.09 -24.88
CA SER A 73 -24.25 -13.67 -24.63
C SER A 73 -24.68 -12.97 -25.92
N GLU A 74 -23.93 -13.18 -27.01
CA GLU A 74 -24.27 -12.68 -28.33
C GLU A 74 -25.65 -13.16 -28.78
N GLU A 75 -25.91 -14.47 -28.77
CA GLU A 75 -27.18 -15.09 -29.16
C GLU A 75 -28.37 -14.48 -28.40
N SER A 76 -28.26 -14.35 -27.07
CA SER A 76 -29.31 -13.80 -26.21
C SER A 76 -29.55 -12.30 -26.44
N SER A 77 -28.54 -11.57 -26.92
CA SER A 77 -28.69 -10.16 -27.27
C SER A 77 -29.38 -9.94 -28.61
N ARG A 78 -29.55 -10.98 -29.45
CA ARG A 78 -29.99 -10.82 -30.85
C ARG A 78 -31.37 -10.21 -31.03
N SER A 79 -32.24 -10.37 -30.04
CA SER A 79 -33.59 -9.81 -30.02
C SER A 79 -33.64 -8.32 -29.63
N ILE A 80 -32.53 -7.76 -29.14
CA ILE A 80 -32.45 -6.37 -28.68
C ILE A 80 -32.26 -5.42 -29.88
N LYS A 81 -33.15 -4.43 -29.98
CA LYS A 81 -33.09 -3.36 -31.00
C LYS A 81 -31.88 -2.45 -30.76
N GLN A 82 -31.24 -1.99 -31.84
CA GLN A 82 -30.13 -1.03 -31.81
C GLN A 82 -28.93 -1.44 -30.94
N ARG A 83 -28.70 -2.75 -30.78
CA ARG A 83 -27.50 -3.23 -30.10
C ARG A 83 -26.25 -2.95 -30.93
N THR A 84 -25.15 -2.62 -30.29
CA THR A 84 -23.84 -2.47 -30.93
C THR A 84 -22.76 -3.15 -30.09
N GLU A 85 -21.80 -3.77 -30.77
CA GLU A 85 -20.53 -4.22 -30.20
C GLU A 85 -19.37 -3.28 -30.60
N ILE A 86 -19.67 -2.26 -31.40
CA ILE A 86 -18.70 -1.37 -32.01
C ILE A 86 -17.90 -0.66 -30.90
N GLY A 87 -16.62 -0.98 -30.81
CA GLY A 87 -15.67 -0.42 -29.85
C GLY A 87 -15.46 -1.22 -28.56
N HIS A 88 -16.22 -2.30 -28.31
CA HIS A 88 -16.23 -2.96 -27.00
C HIS A 88 -16.12 -4.50 -27.03
N TRP A 89 -15.50 -5.09 -28.06
CA TRP A 89 -14.96 -6.46 -28.14
C TRP A 89 -15.39 -7.45 -27.02
N GLY A 90 -16.58 -8.03 -27.11
CA GLY A 90 -17.16 -8.90 -26.07
C GLY A 90 -18.07 -8.22 -25.03
N VAL A 91 -18.43 -6.95 -25.25
CA VAL A 91 -19.46 -6.21 -24.50
C VAL A 91 -20.49 -5.67 -25.49
N TRP A 92 -21.77 -6.01 -25.27
CA TRP A 92 -22.89 -5.53 -26.07
C TRP A 92 -23.52 -4.32 -25.39
N LYS A 93 -23.65 -3.21 -26.13
CA LYS A 93 -24.35 -1.99 -25.68
C LYS A 93 -25.70 -1.87 -26.38
N TRP A 94 -26.72 -1.43 -25.66
CA TRP A 94 -27.97 -0.94 -26.25
C TRP A 94 -28.57 0.18 -25.41
N ASN A 95 -29.42 1.00 -26.02
CA ASN A 95 -30.11 2.09 -25.32
C ASN A 95 -31.59 1.75 -25.19
N LYS A 96 -32.20 2.14 -24.08
CA LYS A 96 -33.65 2.10 -23.86
C LYS A 96 -34.07 3.34 -23.09
N GLY A 97 -34.74 4.27 -23.79
CA GLY A 97 -34.97 5.62 -23.26
C GLY A 97 -33.64 6.34 -23.02
N ASP A 98 -33.53 7.03 -21.89
CA ASP A 98 -32.32 7.77 -21.49
C ASP A 98 -31.23 6.89 -20.88
N SER A 99 -31.44 5.57 -20.85
CA SER A 99 -30.54 4.63 -20.19
C SER A 99 -29.72 3.84 -21.19
N SER A 100 -28.41 3.75 -20.92
CA SER A 100 -27.50 2.83 -21.61
C SER A 100 -27.42 1.53 -20.83
N TYR A 101 -27.49 0.41 -21.53
CA TYR A 101 -27.35 -0.92 -20.97
C TYR A 101 -26.17 -1.62 -21.62
N PHE A 102 -25.51 -2.45 -20.83
CA PHE A 102 -24.36 -3.22 -21.26
C PHE A 102 -24.52 -4.66 -20.83
N GLN A 103 -23.94 -5.58 -21.60
CA GLN A 103 -23.88 -7.00 -21.29
C GLN A 103 -22.49 -7.52 -21.62
N SER A 104 -21.95 -8.39 -20.77
CA SER A 104 -20.72 -9.11 -21.05
C SER A 104 -20.72 -10.44 -20.29
N VAL A 105 -19.54 -11.04 -20.11
CA VAL A 105 -19.35 -12.25 -19.32
C VAL A 105 -18.26 -12.04 -18.30
N VAL A 106 -18.42 -12.65 -17.13
CA VAL A 106 -17.43 -12.65 -16.05
C VAL A 106 -17.28 -14.06 -15.46
N PRO A 107 -16.17 -14.37 -14.78
CA PRO A 107 -16.06 -15.58 -13.99
C PRO A 107 -17.14 -15.59 -12.90
N ALA A 108 -17.80 -16.73 -12.68
CA ALA A 108 -18.86 -16.87 -11.69
C ALA A 108 -18.40 -16.51 -10.27
N ASP A 109 -17.14 -16.82 -9.95
CA ASP A 109 -16.53 -16.50 -8.66
C ASP A 109 -16.37 -15.00 -8.41
N ALA A 110 -16.29 -14.18 -9.46
CA ALA A 110 -16.18 -12.73 -9.32
C ALA A 110 -17.46 -12.15 -8.68
N LEU A 111 -18.63 -12.74 -8.96
CA LEU A 111 -19.92 -12.30 -8.39
C LEU A 111 -20.14 -12.77 -6.94
N LYS A 112 -19.25 -13.61 -6.38
CA LYS A 112 -19.35 -14.06 -4.98
C LYS A 112 -18.74 -13.06 -4.00
N ILE A 113 -18.11 -11.99 -4.48
CA ILE A 113 -17.41 -11.01 -3.65
C ILE A 113 -18.37 -9.83 -3.36
N PRO A 114 -18.68 -9.56 -2.09
CA PRO A 114 -19.51 -8.41 -1.71
C PRO A 114 -18.89 -7.07 -2.11
N GLU A 115 -19.72 -6.04 -2.29
CA GLU A 115 -19.25 -4.66 -2.49
C GLU A 115 -18.36 -4.21 -1.31
N GLY A 116 -17.30 -3.48 -1.62
CA GLY A 116 -16.30 -3.05 -0.63
C GLY A 116 -15.35 -4.17 -0.18
N MET A 117 -15.45 -5.37 -0.74
CA MET A 117 -14.53 -6.48 -0.48
C MET A 117 -13.71 -6.87 -1.70
N VAL A 118 -12.59 -7.54 -1.46
CA VAL A 118 -11.65 -7.99 -2.48
C VAL A 118 -11.02 -9.32 -2.08
N LYS A 119 -10.70 -10.15 -3.08
CA LYS A 119 -9.92 -11.39 -2.89
C LYS A 119 -8.44 -11.03 -2.73
N ILE A 120 -7.83 -11.39 -1.60
CA ILE A 120 -6.42 -11.13 -1.32
C ILE A 120 -5.55 -11.89 -2.33
N THR A 121 -4.61 -11.19 -2.96
CA THR A 121 -3.64 -11.77 -3.90
C THR A 121 -2.21 -11.64 -3.38
N ALA A 122 -1.29 -12.45 -3.91
CA ALA A 122 0.14 -12.33 -3.59
C ALA A 122 0.70 -10.94 -3.94
N GLU A 123 0.20 -10.32 -5.02
CA GLU A 123 0.60 -9.00 -5.47
C GLU A 123 0.19 -7.90 -4.47
N MET A 124 -1.03 -7.97 -3.93
CA MET A 124 -1.48 -7.04 -2.88
C MET A 124 -0.61 -7.14 -1.62
N LEU A 125 -0.23 -8.36 -1.23
CA LEU A 125 0.66 -8.58 -0.10
C LEU A 125 2.06 -8.00 -0.37
N GLU A 126 2.61 -8.26 -1.56
CA GLU A 126 3.94 -7.74 -1.94
C GLU A 126 4.01 -6.21 -1.95
N GLN A 127 2.92 -5.52 -2.31
CA GLN A 127 2.86 -4.04 -2.25
C GLN A 127 3.03 -3.47 -0.83
N GLY A 128 2.61 -4.21 0.20
CA GLY A 128 2.77 -3.80 1.60
C GLY A 128 4.11 -4.18 2.22
N LYS A 129 4.96 -4.90 1.48
CA LYS A 129 6.24 -5.38 1.99
C LYS A 129 7.22 -4.22 2.15
N SER A 130 7.92 -4.21 3.29
CA SER A 130 8.91 -3.16 3.59
C SER A 130 10.13 -3.24 2.67
N GLU A 131 10.94 -2.18 2.68
CA GLU A 131 12.26 -2.16 2.01
C GLU A 131 13.18 -3.29 2.47
N LYS A 132 12.98 -3.81 3.69
CA LYS A 132 13.75 -4.93 4.24
C LYS A 132 13.20 -6.30 3.87
N GLY A 133 12.07 -6.36 3.15
CA GLY A 133 11.43 -7.61 2.74
C GLY A 133 10.48 -8.21 3.78
N ASP A 134 10.27 -7.54 4.91
CA ASP A 134 9.42 -8.01 6.01
C ASP A 134 8.12 -7.19 6.13
N TYR A 135 7.19 -7.68 6.97
CA TYR A 135 5.94 -7.01 7.34
C TYR A 135 5.95 -6.65 8.82
N SER A 136 5.30 -5.56 9.21
CA SER A 136 5.13 -5.21 10.62
C SER A 136 4.04 -6.05 11.30
N GLN A 137 4.10 -6.16 12.64
CA GLN A 137 3.02 -6.82 13.39
C GLN A 137 1.68 -6.09 13.25
N GLU A 138 1.71 -4.76 13.11
CA GLU A 138 0.51 -3.96 12.87
C GLU A 138 -0.16 -4.35 11.55
N GLN A 139 0.62 -4.52 10.48
CA GLN A 139 0.13 -4.99 9.18
C GLN A 139 -0.51 -6.38 9.28
N VAL A 140 0.16 -7.31 9.96
CA VAL A 140 -0.30 -8.70 10.10
C VAL A 140 -1.61 -8.76 10.92
N SER A 141 -1.72 -7.92 11.94
CA SER A 141 -2.90 -7.84 12.81
C SER A 141 -4.18 -7.37 12.11
N LEU A 142 -4.06 -6.59 11.01
CA LEU A 142 -5.21 -6.15 10.20
C LEU A 142 -6.00 -7.32 9.62
N PHE A 143 -5.33 -8.45 9.37
CA PHE A 143 -5.97 -9.67 8.88
C PHE A 143 -6.32 -10.66 10.00
N GLY A 144 -6.26 -10.24 11.26
CA GLY A 144 -6.56 -11.09 12.41
C GLY A 144 -5.52 -12.19 12.69
N VAL A 145 -4.35 -12.11 12.06
CA VAL A 145 -3.25 -13.04 12.28
C VAL A 145 -2.50 -12.63 13.56
N LYS A 146 -2.36 -13.55 14.51
CA LYS A 146 -1.78 -13.27 15.83
C LYS A 146 -0.25 -13.28 15.85
N ASP A 147 0.35 -14.13 15.02
CA ASP A 147 1.80 -14.27 14.95
C ASP A 147 2.22 -14.32 13.47
N ALA A 148 3.14 -13.43 13.10
CA ALA A 148 3.78 -13.40 11.79
C ALA A 148 4.77 -14.57 11.59
N THR A 149 4.35 -15.81 11.88
CA THR A 149 5.15 -17.00 11.55
C THR A 149 5.35 -17.10 10.04
N SER A 150 6.45 -17.73 9.61
CA SER A 150 6.71 -17.99 8.18
C SER A 150 5.49 -18.67 7.55
N ASP A 151 4.95 -18.09 6.47
CA ASP A 151 3.80 -18.54 5.65
C ASP A 151 2.38 -18.06 5.99
N TRP A 152 2.18 -17.06 6.86
CA TRP A 152 0.85 -16.47 7.03
C TRP A 152 0.26 -15.89 5.73
N THR A 153 1.11 -15.38 4.83
CA THR A 153 0.72 -14.85 3.51
C THR A 153 0.03 -15.92 2.65
N SER A 154 0.59 -17.14 2.62
CA SER A 154 0.02 -18.28 1.90
C SER A 154 -1.37 -18.65 2.41
N SER A 155 -1.63 -18.49 3.70
CA SER A 155 -2.95 -18.75 4.30
C SER A 155 -4.01 -17.72 3.92
N LEU A 156 -3.61 -16.48 3.62
CA LEU A 156 -4.52 -15.39 3.26
C LEU A 156 -4.83 -15.30 1.77
N ILE A 157 -3.90 -15.74 0.91
CA ILE A 157 -4.12 -15.69 -0.54
C ILE A 157 -5.42 -16.43 -0.88
N GLY A 158 -6.34 -15.71 -1.51
CA GLY A 158 -7.65 -16.23 -1.91
C GLY A 158 -8.78 -16.01 -0.90
N GLN A 159 -8.48 -15.57 0.32
CA GLN A 159 -9.51 -15.09 1.27
C GLN A 159 -10.06 -13.74 0.83
N ILE A 160 -11.24 -13.39 1.35
CA ILE A 160 -11.90 -12.11 1.08
C ILE A 160 -11.64 -11.17 2.27
N ALA A 161 -11.23 -9.94 1.99
CA ALA A 161 -11.07 -8.86 2.96
C ALA A 161 -11.72 -7.58 2.46
N SER A 162 -11.97 -6.61 3.34
CA SER A 162 -12.42 -5.29 2.91
C SER A 162 -11.30 -4.56 2.17
N ILE A 163 -11.67 -3.73 1.20
CA ILE A 163 -10.73 -2.87 0.47
C ILE A 163 -9.97 -1.97 1.45
N GLU A 164 -10.67 -1.41 2.45
CA GLU A 164 -10.07 -0.57 3.49
C GLU A 164 -8.95 -1.27 4.26
N VAL A 165 -9.13 -2.56 4.59
CA VAL A 165 -8.10 -3.35 5.28
C VAL A 165 -6.85 -3.51 4.41
N VAL A 166 -7.03 -3.78 3.11
CA VAL A 166 -5.92 -3.92 2.16
C VAL A 166 -5.21 -2.57 1.95
N GLU A 167 -5.96 -1.47 1.84
CA GLU A 167 -5.38 -0.12 1.73
C GLU A 167 -4.59 0.27 2.98
N GLN A 168 -5.14 0.03 4.17
CA GLN A 168 -4.43 0.25 5.44
C GLN A 168 -3.16 -0.60 5.53
N PHE A 169 -3.23 -1.86 5.10
CA PHE A 169 -2.08 -2.76 5.08
C PHE A 169 -0.94 -2.20 4.22
N VAL A 170 -1.24 -1.70 3.01
CA VAL A 170 -0.23 -1.09 2.13
C VAL A 170 0.26 0.25 2.72
N ALA A 171 -0.62 1.06 3.30
CA ALA A 171 -0.28 2.35 3.89
C ALA A 171 0.61 2.26 5.16
N LEU A 172 0.72 1.08 5.77
CA LEU A 172 1.63 0.82 6.89
C LEU A 172 3.04 0.41 6.44
N LYS A 173 3.27 0.27 5.13
CA LYS A 173 4.60 0.00 4.57
C LYS A 173 5.61 1.01 5.10
N ASP A 174 6.75 0.49 5.57
CA ASP A 174 7.90 1.23 6.10
C ASP A 174 7.63 2.16 7.32
N LYS A 175 6.38 2.32 7.79
CA LYS A 175 6.08 3.13 8.98
C LYS A 175 6.80 2.65 10.24
N HIS A 176 7.06 1.35 10.35
CA HIS A 176 7.84 0.79 11.46
C HIS A 176 9.35 1.04 11.32
N LEU A 177 9.82 1.44 10.13
CA LEU A 177 11.18 1.89 9.88
C LEU A 177 11.35 3.39 10.20
N GLU A 178 10.27 4.16 10.27
CA GLU A 178 10.29 5.53 10.77
C GLU A 178 10.71 5.52 12.25
N ARG A 179 11.99 5.82 12.52
CA ARG A 179 12.48 5.99 13.89
C ARG A 179 11.75 7.17 14.53
N LYS A 180 10.84 6.89 15.47
CA LYS A 180 10.33 7.92 16.39
C LYS A 180 11.49 8.40 17.26
N ILE A 181 11.88 9.65 17.07
CA ILE A 181 12.87 10.35 17.90
C ILE A 181 12.20 10.63 19.26
N VAL A 182 12.41 9.75 20.24
CA VAL A 182 11.92 9.93 21.61
C VAL A 182 12.99 10.63 22.43
N ILE A 183 12.83 11.93 22.66
CA ILE A 183 13.77 12.72 23.45
C ILE A 183 13.78 12.19 24.90
N PRO A 184 14.95 12.00 25.53
CA PRO A 184 15.02 11.54 26.91
C PRO A 184 14.35 12.52 27.88
N ASP A 185 13.71 11.99 28.92
CA ASP A 185 13.25 12.79 30.04
C ASP A 185 14.44 13.39 30.81
N PHE A 186 14.34 14.68 31.15
CA PHE A 186 15.34 15.39 31.92
C PHE A 186 14.89 15.62 33.36
N ILE A 187 15.83 15.50 34.29
CA ILE A 187 15.61 15.92 35.68
C ILE A 187 15.58 17.45 35.71
N ILE A 188 14.62 18.02 36.43
CA ILE A 188 14.51 19.48 36.62
C ILE A 188 15.72 19.98 37.40
N VAL A 189 16.36 21.05 36.90
CA VAL A 189 17.51 21.70 37.55
C VAL A 189 17.12 23.13 37.89
N GLU A 190 16.97 23.43 39.19
CA GLU A 190 16.48 24.73 39.69
C GLU A 190 17.61 25.73 40.04
N PHE A 191 18.86 25.34 39.85
CA PHE A 191 20.03 26.12 40.21
C PHE A 191 20.92 26.42 39.00
N ALA A 192 21.73 27.48 39.09
CA ALA A 192 22.69 27.82 38.05
C ALA A 192 23.86 26.82 38.06
N LEU A 193 24.13 26.19 36.90
CA LEU A 193 25.25 25.26 36.73
C LEU A 193 26.28 25.85 35.76
N PRO A 194 27.56 26.02 36.15
CA PRO A 194 28.61 26.52 35.28
C PRO A 194 28.75 25.68 34.01
N TRP A 195 29.01 26.34 32.88
CA TRP A 195 29.05 25.71 31.55
C TRP A 195 29.91 24.44 31.50
N ALA A 196 31.10 24.46 32.09
CA ALA A 196 32.01 23.32 32.09
C ALA A 196 31.46 22.10 32.85
N GLU A 197 30.70 22.32 33.92
CA GLU A 197 30.12 21.26 34.75
C GLU A 197 28.91 20.60 34.08
N GLN A 198 28.23 21.32 33.17
CA GLN A 198 27.10 20.78 32.42
C GLN A 198 27.46 19.53 31.60
N TYR A 199 28.70 19.44 31.09
CA TYR A 199 29.19 18.26 30.35
C TYR A 199 29.32 17.00 31.22
N GLN A 200 29.34 17.13 32.54
CA GLN A 200 29.35 15.98 33.46
C GLN A 200 27.96 15.69 34.03
N HIS A 201 26.97 16.53 33.73
CA HIS A 201 25.62 16.39 34.26
C HIS A 201 24.88 15.18 33.66
N PRO A 202 24.09 14.43 34.44
CA PRO A 202 23.34 13.27 33.95
C PRO A 202 22.42 13.56 32.76
N ASN A 203 21.78 14.73 32.71
CA ASN A 203 20.92 15.10 31.56
C ASN A 203 21.73 15.24 30.27
N TRP A 204 22.95 15.78 30.32
CA TRP A 204 23.83 15.80 29.15
C TRP A 204 24.26 14.39 28.75
N GLN A 205 24.59 13.52 29.71
CA GLN A 205 24.96 12.14 29.38
C GLN A 205 23.80 11.38 28.70
N ARG A 206 22.56 11.59 29.16
CA ARG A 206 21.36 11.06 28.50
C ARG A 206 21.19 11.59 27.08
N MET A 207 21.23 12.92 26.90
CA MET A 207 21.13 13.54 25.58
C MET A 207 22.26 13.07 24.66
N ARG A 208 23.50 12.98 25.17
CA ARG A 208 24.65 12.52 24.41
C ARG A 208 24.47 11.10 23.90
N LEU A 209 24.05 10.16 24.76
CA LEU A 209 23.79 8.78 24.36
C LEU A 209 22.66 8.69 23.34
N PHE A 210 21.58 9.45 23.56
CA PHE A 210 20.46 9.53 22.62
C PHE A 210 20.90 9.97 21.21
N ILE A 211 21.73 11.02 21.10
CA ILE A 211 22.24 11.48 19.81
C ILE A 211 23.17 10.45 19.16
N LEU A 212 24.02 9.78 19.94
CA LEU A 212 24.88 8.70 19.43
C LEU A 212 24.05 7.52 18.90
N GLU A 213 23.00 7.12 19.59
CA GLU A 213 22.09 6.05 19.16
C GLU A 213 21.29 6.43 17.91
N ARG A 214 20.79 7.67 17.87
CA ARG A 214 20.11 8.25 16.69
C ARG A 214 21.02 8.15 15.46
N ASP A 215 22.29 8.49 15.62
CA ASP A 215 23.29 8.53 14.53
C ASP A 215 23.99 7.17 14.32
N GLY A 216 23.54 6.10 15.00
CA GLY A 216 24.07 4.74 14.82
C GLY A 216 25.53 4.56 15.23
N PHE A 217 25.98 5.32 16.24
CA PHE A 217 27.37 5.35 16.72
C PHE A 217 28.37 5.60 15.59
N GLN A 218 28.03 6.49 14.66
CA GLN A 218 28.83 6.86 13.51
C GLN A 218 28.93 8.38 13.40
N CYS A 219 30.10 8.86 12.97
CA CYS A 219 30.28 10.25 12.59
C CYS A 219 29.38 10.57 11.39
N THR A 220 28.46 11.51 11.54
CA THR A 220 27.53 11.89 10.47
C THR A 220 28.21 12.66 9.33
N MET A 221 29.44 13.15 9.54
CA MET A 221 30.21 13.87 8.50
C MET A 221 31.04 12.93 7.61
N CYS A 222 31.60 11.86 8.18
CA CYS A 222 32.55 11.00 7.46
C CYS A 222 32.30 9.49 7.59
N GLY A 223 31.27 9.08 8.34
CA GLY A 223 30.94 7.67 8.57
C GLY A 223 31.87 6.91 9.52
N GLU A 224 32.89 7.56 10.10
CA GLU A 224 33.83 6.93 11.03
C GLU A 224 33.11 6.41 12.30
N TYR A 225 33.48 5.20 12.75
CA TYR A 225 32.87 4.53 13.90
C TYR A 225 33.86 3.87 14.87
N HIS A 226 35.16 3.85 14.53
CA HIS A 226 36.19 3.27 15.40
C HIS A 226 36.86 4.29 16.32
N ARG A 227 36.77 5.59 15.98
CA ARG A 227 37.38 6.67 16.76
C ARG A 227 36.44 7.16 17.86
N LEU A 228 37.01 7.88 18.82
CA LEU A 228 36.22 8.58 19.84
C LEU A 228 35.22 9.54 19.16
N LEU A 229 33.95 9.36 19.52
CA LEU A 229 32.82 10.16 19.05
C LEU A 229 32.41 11.20 20.10
N HIS A 230 32.09 12.39 19.61
CA HIS A 230 31.59 13.51 20.38
C HIS A 230 30.25 13.96 19.81
N VAL A 231 29.43 14.57 20.65
CA VAL A 231 28.23 15.28 20.21
C VAL A 231 28.58 16.76 20.14
N HIS A 232 28.49 17.32 18.94
CA HIS A 232 28.77 18.71 18.64
C HIS A 232 27.49 19.53 18.58
N HIS A 233 27.49 20.69 19.21
CA HIS A 233 26.41 21.68 19.12
C HIS A 233 26.58 22.53 17.86
N LEU A 234 25.67 22.39 16.90
CA LEU A 234 25.62 23.25 15.70
C LEU A 234 25.18 24.68 16.04
N ARG A 235 24.39 24.83 17.10
CA ARG A 235 23.92 26.12 17.62
C ARG A 235 23.86 26.07 19.14
N TYR A 236 24.27 27.17 19.78
CA TYR A 236 24.06 27.39 21.20
C TYR A 236 22.83 28.28 21.44
N GLU A 237 21.98 27.87 22.36
CA GLU A 237 20.80 28.64 22.78
C GLU A 237 21.08 29.34 24.12
N ARG A 238 20.89 30.67 24.17
CA ARG A 238 21.10 31.44 25.40
C ARG A 238 20.05 31.05 26.44
N ARG A 239 20.45 31.00 27.72
CA ARG A 239 19.61 30.69 28.88
C ARG A 239 19.03 29.27 28.90
N LYS A 240 19.59 28.36 28.12
CA LYS A 240 19.30 26.92 28.17
C LYS A 240 20.54 26.15 28.62
N PHE A 241 20.32 25.02 29.27
CA PHE A 241 21.38 24.04 29.50
C PHE A 241 21.76 23.33 28.18
N ILE A 242 22.98 22.80 28.08
CA ILE A 242 23.49 22.16 26.85
C ILE A 242 22.65 20.97 26.36
N TRP A 243 21.83 20.36 27.22
CA TRP A 243 20.93 19.26 26.90
C TRP A 243 19.50 19.70 26.56
N GLU A 244 19.14 20.97 26.73
CA GLU A 244 17.80 21.50 26.41
C GLU A 244 17.71 22.07 24.98
N VAL A 245 18.81 22.00 24.25
CA VAL A 245 18.87 22.34 22.83
C VAL A 245 18.14 21.26 22.03
N ASP A 246 17.42 21.67 20.99
CA ASP A 246 16.73 20.73 20.10
C ASP A 246 17.73 19.70 19.52
N PRO A 247 17.42 18.39 19.55
CA PRO A 247 18.29 17.35 19.00
C PRO A 247 18.74 17.58 17.56
N THR A 248 17.96 18.29 16.74
CA THR A 248 18.31 18.64 15.35
C THR A 248 19.53 19.56 15.26
N TYR A 249 19.85 20.30 16.33
CA TYR A 249 21.07 21.11 16.44
C TYR A 249 22.24 20.37 17.11
N LEU A 250 22.11 19.06 17.34
CA LEU A 250 23.16 18.20 17.87
C LEU A 250 23.56 17.16 16.84
N GLN A 251 24.87 16.94 16.70
CA GLN A 251 25.41 16.04 15.69
C GLN A 251 26.55 15.17 16.24
N THR A 252 26.53 13.86 15.94
CA THR A 252 27.66 12.98 16.24
C THR A 252 28.81 13.19 15.26
N VAL A 253 29.99 13.52 15.79
CA VAL A 253 31.22 13.72 15.01
C VAL A 253 32.39 12.97 15.64
N CYS A 254 33.30 12.45 14.82
CA CYS A 254 34.55 11.87 15.31
C CYS A 254 35.53 12.97 15.77
N ALA A 255 36.51 12.63 16.61
CA ALA A 255 37.50 13.58 17.12
C ALA A 255 38.19 14.44 16.03
N LYS A 256 38.43 13.89 14.83
CA LYS A 256 39.01 14.62 13.69
C LYS A 256 38.02 15.65 13.12
N CYS A 257 36.80 15.22 12.78
CA CYS A 257 35.79 16.14 12.29
C CYS A 257 35.44 17.20 13.34
N HIS A 258 35.44 16.82 14.62
CA HIS A 258 35.22 17.73 15.73
C HIS A 258 36.27 18.84 15.79
N SER A 259 37.56 18.54 15.61
CA SER A 259 38.58 19.59 15.53
C SER A 259 38.35 20.52 14.33
N ASP A 260 38.02 19.95 13.16
CA ASP A 260 37.83 20.71 11.94
C ASP A 260 36.66 21.71 12.04
N VAL A 261 35.57 21.34 12.72
CA VAL A 261 34.39 22.20 12.92
C VAL A 261 34.48 23.09 14.15
N CYS A 262 35.33 22.78 15.13
CA CYS A 262 35.51 23.59 16.34
C CYS A 262 36.50 24.76 16.13
N HIS A 263 37.36 24.69 15.11
CA HIS A 263 38.35 25.72 14.78
C HIS A 263 37.89 26.92 13.90
N PRO A 264 36.76 26.94 13.17
CA PRO A 264 36.34 28.12 12.40
C PRO A 264 35.71 29.24 13.25
N LEU A 265 35.21 28.95 14.46
CA LEU A 265 34.44 29.90 15.27
C LEU A 265 35.28 30.77 16.22
N LYS A 266 36.63 30.77 16.10
CA LYS A 266 37.48 31.69 16.88
C LYS A 266 37.40 33.16 16.43
N ASN A 267 36.67 33.49 15.36
CA ASN A 267 36.60 34.84 14.78
C ASN A 267 35.21 35.52 14.84
N LEU A 268 34.30 35.07 15.70
CA LEU A 268 33.07 35.83 15.97
C LEU A 268 33.13 36.38 17.40
N SER A 269 33.74 37.57 17.49
CA SER A 269 33.62 38.48 18.62
C SER A 269 32.15 38.79 18.89
N TYR A 270 31.67 38.41 20.08
CA TYR A 270 30.54 39.07 20.73
C TYR A 270 31.05 40.24 21.56
#